data_AF-A0A7C8CV19-F1
#
_entry.id   AF-A0A7C8CV19-F1
#
_cell.length_a   1.000
_cell.length_b   1.000
_cell.length_c   1.000
_cell.angle_alpha   90.00
_cell.angle_beta   90.00
_cell.angle_gamma   90.00
#
_symmetry.space_group_name_H-M   'P 1'
#
loop_
_entity.id
_entity.type
_entity.pdbx_description
1 polymer ?
#
loop_
_entity_poly.entity_id
_entity_poly.type
_entity_poly.pdbx_seq_one_letter_code
_entity_poly.pdbx_strand_id
1 'polypeptide(L)'
;MEWFNVEDDLFWKRLLILGIFLNIVVLFTSDLGLDTHVRLASDQSTGDLPWGSTRPIDSMASDPANPGSLSPDYFSAHSASTISIITLSTALLLIGATWKMLGVRYAAIVSIYPTLIFATGRAYQEPIIALFAFIASLSLCITHRDKDNSNLDPKVKLPIAIFGGLLLMQIPLLKGMISGEQAIFLGIPLGLIAHFRSRIANIQGPHYDLIRNPLAVAGITGSAIAILLLGIGITGNGGTLSIVSEQPSRYAFALLISIIDVIAIYGIFGMVLWPFLPSLIKNLKITRDYSIATTVAFISIFSVAISIYVAALWTFEASIWNSPWPNVMWTMGNNGRYISMLIGPI
;
A
#
# COMPACT_ATOMS: atom_id res chain seq x y z
N MET A 1 2.61 -39.18 -3.92
CA MET A 1 2.62 -38.11 -4.93
C MET A 1 3.49 -36.98 -4.40
N GLU A 2 4.75 -36.91 -4.82
CA GLU A 2 5.75 -35.92 -4.35
C GLU A 2 5.71 -34.59 -5.13
N TRP A 3 4.52 -34.17 -5.60
CA TRP A 3 4.43 -33.00 -6.48
C TRP A 3 4.57 -31.65 -5.75
N PHE A 4 4.48 -31.66 -4.41
CA PHE A 4 4.60 -30.47 -3.56
C PHE A 4 5.72 -30.64 -2.52
N ASN A 5 6.95 -30.87 -2.98
CA ASN A 5 8.09 -30.76 -2.09
C ASN A 5 8.45 -29.29 -1.88
N VAL A 6 7.82 -28.66 -0.89
CA VAL A 6 8.02 -27.24 -0.54
C VAL A 6 9.46 -26.95 -0.06
N GLU A 7 10.22 -27.98 0.30
CA GLU A 7 11.64 -27.84 0.65
C GLU A 7 12.56 -27.79 -0.56
N ASP A 8 12.09 -28.20 -1.74
CA ASP A 8 12.87 -28.20 -2.98
C ASP A 8 12.83 -26.82 -3.66
N ASP A 9 14.00 -26.24 -3.90
CA ASP A 9 14.14 -24.97 -4.63
C ASP A 9 13.64 -25.07 -6.08
N LEU A 10 13.62 -26.27 -6.69
CA LEU A 10 13.06 -26.46 -8.03
C LEU A 10 11.55 -26.17 -8.07
N PHE A 11 10.81 -26.54 -7.03
CA PHE A 11 9.39 -26.22 -6.90
C PHE A 11 9.19 -24.69 -6.93
N TRP A 12 9.95 -23.96 -6.11
CA TRP A 12 9.87 -22.50 -6.04
C TRP A 12 10.28 -21.81 -7.34
N LYS A 13 11.29 -22.32 -8.04
CA LYS A 13 11.67 -21.80 -9.38
C LYS A 13 10.55 -21.98 -10.39
N ARG A 14 9.89 -23.15 -10.42
CA ARG A 14 8.75 -23.41 -11.30
C ARG A 14 7.57 -22.51 -10.96
N LEU A 15 7.30 -22.30 -9.68
CA LEU A 15 6.25 -21.41 -9.21
C LEU A 15 6.53 -19.94 -9.58
N LEU A 16 7.78 -19.50 -9.46
CA LEU A 16 8.23 -18.18 -9.90
C LEU A 16 8.01 -17.99 -11.40
N ILE A 17 8.40 -18.97 -12.24
CA ILE A 17 8.18 -18.95 -13.69
C ILE A 17 6.69 -18.85 -14.01
N LEU A 18 5.86 -19.66 -13.33
CA LEU A 18 4.41 -19.60 -13.48
C LEU A 18 3.85 -18.22 -13.12
N GLY A 19 4.25 -17.65 -11.98
CA GLY A 19 3.78 -16.31 -11.57
C GLY A 19 4.21 -15.20 -12.52
N ILE A 20 5.44 -15.24 -13.06
CA ILE A 20 5.89 -14.31 -14.11
C ILE A 20 5.03 -14.47 -15.37
N PHE A 21 4.80 -15.71 -15.79
CA PHE A 21 3.96 -16.00 -16.95
C PHE A 21 2.53 -15.47 -16.74
N LEU A 22 1.93 -15.67 -15.57
CA LEU A 22 0.60 -15.14 -15.24
C LEU A 22 0.56 -13.60 -15.34
N ASN A 23 1.55 -12.89 -14.80
CA ASN A 23 1.64 -11.42 -14.92
C ASN A 23 1.74 -10.95 -16.39
N ILE A 24 2.38 -11.73 -17.27
CA ILE A 24 2.45 -11.42 -18.70
C ILE A 24 1.10 -11.70 -19.38
N VAL A 25 0.46 -12.84 -19.10
CA VAL A 25 -0.81 -13.24 -19.72
C VAL A 25 -1.93 -12.25 -19.40
N VAL A 26 -2.01 -11.76 -18.15
CA VAL A 26 -3.07 -10.81 -17.77
C VAL A 26 -2.99 -9.49 -18.51
N LEU A 27 -1.81 -9.09 -19.01
CA LEU A 27 -1.65 -7.91 -19.84
C LEU A 27 -2.45 -8.00 -21.16
N PHE A 28 -2.59 -9.21 -21.71
CA PHE A 28 -3.25 -9.45 -23.00
C PHE A 28 -4.70 -9.89 -22.86
N THR A 29 -5.12 -10.26 -21.64
CA THR A 29 -6.43 -10.87 -21.39
C THR A 29 -7.34 -10.02 -20.50
N SER A 30 -6.80 -9.02 -19.81
CA SER A 30 -7.57 -8.12 -18.95
C SER A 30 -7.85 -6.80 -19.64
N ASP A 31 -9.09 -6.32 -19.51
CA ASP A 31 -9.42 -4.93 -19.82
C ASP A 31 -8.75 -3.98 -18.82
N LEU A 32 -8.59 -2.71 -19.17
CA LEU A 32 -8.07 -1.72 -18.21
C LEU A 32 -9.04 -1.54 -17.04
N GLY A 33 -8.46 -1.25 -15.88
CA GLY A 33 -9.21 -0.89 -14.69
C GLY A 33 -9.98 0.41 -14.85
N LEU A 34 -11.09 0.55 -14.12
CA LEU A 34 -11.88 1.79 -14.10
C LEU A 34 -11.02 3.01 -13.76
N ASP A 35 -10.24 2.95 -12.67
CA ASP A 35 -9.34 4.04 -12.26
C ASP A 35 -8.35 4.43 -13.36
N THR A 36 -7.83 3.43 -14.09
CA THR A 36 -6.89 3.65 -15.20
C THR A 36 -7.59 4.27 -16.40
N HIS A 37 -8.77 3.78 -16.77
CA HIS A 37 -9.60 4.35 -17.84
C HIS A 37 -9.93 5.82 -17.58
N VAL A 38 -10.36 6.13 -16.37
CA VAL A 38 -10.74 7.50 -15.98
C VAL A 38 -9.53 8.44 -16.06
N ARG A 39 -8.35 8.01 -15.59
CA ARG A 39 -7.12 8.82 -15.66
C ARG A 39 -6.63 9.01 -17.09
N LEU A 40 -6.65 7.96 -17.92
CA LEU A 40 -6.25 8.03 -19.33
C LEU A 40 -7.15 8.96 -20.16
N ALA A 41 -8.39 9.16 -19.75
CA ALA A 41 -9.33 10.04 -20.43
C ALA A 41 -9.24 11.50 -19.99
N SER A 42 -8.62 11.78 -18.84
CA SER A 42 -8.48 13.14 -18.33
C SER A 42 -7.51 13.97 -19.18
N ASP A 43 -7.79 15.26 -19.33
CA ASP A 43 -6.90 16.19 -20.01
C ASP A 43 -5.55 16.25 -19.31
N GLN A 44 -4.48 16.28 -20.10
CA GLN A 44 -3.11 16.22 -19.58
C GLN A 44 -2.70 17.48 -18.82
N SER A 45 -3.26 18.63 -19.21
CA SER A 45 -2.90 19.95 -18.68
C SER A 45 -3.81 20.39 -17.54
N THR A 46 -5.11 20.12 -17.66
CA THR A 46 -6.11 20.57 -16.68
C THR A 46 -6.62 19.45 -15.79
N GLY A 47 -6.49 18.18 -16.20
CA GLY A 47 -7.06 17.03 -15.50
C GLY A 47 -8.57 16.88 -15.69
N ASP A 48 -9.13 17.66 -16.62
CA ASP A 48 -10.56 17.71 -16.93
C ASP A 48 -11.03 16.44 -17.61
N LEU A 49 -12.20 15.94 -17.22
CA LEU A 49 -12.80 14.78 -17.88
C LEU A 49 -13.68 15.26 -19.04
N PRO A 50 -13.58 14.63 -20.23
CA PRO A 50 -14.28 15.11 -21.43
C PRO A 50 -15.80 14.94 -21.34
N TRP A 51 -16.25 14.13 -20.39
CA TRP A 51 -17.66 13.95 -20.09
C TRP A 51 -18.09 14.63 -18.80
N GLY A 52 -17.24 15.37 -18.08
CA GLY A 52 -17.61 15.95 -16.79
C GLY A 52 -17.30 15.08 -15.57
N SER A 53 -17.60 15.61 -14.38
CA SER A 53 -17.39 14.89 -13.10
C SER A 53 -18.01 13.49 -13.13
N THR A 54 -17.22 12.49 -12.73
CA THR A 54 -17.66 11.08 -12.59
C THR A 54 -18.53 10.86 -11.35
N ARG A 55 -18.65 11.86 -10.47
CA ARG A 55 -19.32 11.71 -9.18
C ARG A 55 -20.78 12.17 -9.25
N PRO A 56 -21.76 11.30 -8.92
CA PRO A 56 -23.19 11.62 -8.98
C PRO A 56 -23.68 12.72 -8.03
N ILE A 57 -22.85 13.20 -7.09
CA ILE A 57 -23.19 14.30 -6.19
C ILE A 57 -23.29 15.64 -6.92
N ASP A 58 -22.63 15.76 -8.07
CA ASP A 58 -22.77 16.94 -8.91
C ASP A 58 -24.10 16.82 -9.68
N SER A 59 -24.99 17.80 -9.53
CA SER A 59 -26.20 17.89 -10.37
C SER A 59 -25.86 18.03 -11.86
N MET A 60 -24.60 18.35 -12.16
CA MET A 60 -23.97 18.40 -13.48
C MET A 60 -22.99 17.23 -13.70
N ALA A 61 -23.13 16.13 -12.97
CA ALA A 61 -22.33 14.92 -13.21
C ALA A 61 -22.54 14.46 -14.66
N SER A 62 -21.45 14.03 -15.29
CA SER A 62 -21.45 13.73 -16.73
C SER A 62 -21.84 14.92 -17.64
N ASP A 63 -21.69 16.17 -17.19
CA ASP A 63 -21.79 17.37 -18.04
C ASP A 63 -20.41 17.81 -18.55
N PRO A 64 -20.16 17.76 -19.89
CA PRO A 64 -18.94 18.29 -20.49
C PRO A 64 -18.69 19.78 -20.21
N ALA A 65 -19.71 20.57 -19.86
CA ALA A 65 -19.57 21.98 -19.51
C ALA A 65 -19.06 22.21 -18.08
N ASN A 66 -19.09 21.18 -17.23
CA ASN A 66 -18.49 21.16 -15.89
C ASN A 66 -17.52 19.97 -15.79
N PRO A 67 -16.30 20.12 -16.34
CA PRO A 67 -15.44 18.99 -16.69
C PRO A 67 -15.03 18.08 -15.53
N GLY A 68 -15.18 18.50 -14.27
CA GLY A 68 -14.75 17.73 -13.11
C GLY A 68 -13.26 17.39 -13.16
N SER A 69 -12.43 18.08 -12.38
CA SER A 69 -10.99 17.91 -12.48
C SER A 69 -10.46 16.77 -11.59
N LEU A 70 -9.64 15.91 -12.19
CA LEU A 70 -8.68 15.09 -11.46
C LEU A 70 -7.38 15.89 -11.32
N SER A 71 -6.58 15.57 -10.31
CA SER A 71 -5.20 16.07 -10.32
C SER A 71 -4.49 15.49 -11.55
N PRO A 72 -3.96 16.34 -12.47
CA PRO A 72 -3.18 15.86 -13.60
C PRO A 72 -2.08 14.94 -13.08
N ASP A 73 -2.02 13.72 -13.58
CA ASP A 73 -1.09 12.72 -13.11
C ASP A 73 -0.24 12.16 -14.26
N TYR A 74 0.74 11.34 -13.90
CA TYR A 74 1.62 10.72 -14.87
C TYR A 74 0.85 9.83 -15.89
N PHE A 75 -0.34 9.33 -15.53
CA PHE A 75 -1.08 8.37 -16.36
C PHE A 75 -1.78 9.07 -17.52
N SER A 76 -2.35 10.26 -17.31
CA SER A 76 -3.04 11.01 -18.39
C SER A 76 -2.11 11.35 -19.57
N ALA A 77 -0.80 11.47 -19.30
CA ALA A 77 0.21 11.80 -20.31
C ALA A 77 0.58 10.65 -21.28
N HIS A 78 0.09 9.42 -21.05
CA HIS A 78 0.57 8.23 -21.77
C HIS A 78 -0.56 7.41 -22.40
N SER A 79 -0.21 6.57 -23.38
CA SER A 79 -1.17 5.65 -23.99
C SER A 79 -1.47 4.46 -23.06
N ALA A 80 -2.63 3.83 -23.26
CA ALA A 80 -3.03 2.62 -22.56
C ALA A 80 -1.96 1.50 -22.60
N SER A 81 -1.36 1.27 -23.77
CA SER A 81 -0.32 0.25 -23.93
C SER A 81 0.95 0.62 -23.16
N THR A 82 1.33 1.90 -23.16
CA THR A 82 2.47 2.40 -22.40
C THR A 82 2.26 2.18 -20.90
N ILE A 83 1.11 2.55 -20.36
CA ILE A 83 0.80 2.35 -18.93
C ILE A 83 0.80 0.86 -18.57
N SER A 84 0.21 0.02 -19.41
CA SER A 84 0.20 -1.43 -19.21
C SER A 84 1.62 -2.01 -19.15
N ILE A 85 2.51 -1.58 -20.06
CA ILE A 85 3.93 -1.98 -20.08
C ILE A 85 4.68 -1.48 -18.83
N ILE A 86 4.43 -0.24 -18.40
CA ILE A 86 5.04 0.33 -17.19
C ILE A 86 4.62 -0.50 -15.98
N THR A 87 3.32 -0.74 -15.81
CA THR A 87 2.79 -1.51 -14.69
C THR A 87 3.38 -2.93 -14.65
N LEU A 88 3.47 -3.62 -15.79
CA LEU A 88 4.12 -4.93 -15.88
C LEU A 88 5.61 -4.84 -15.54
N SER A 89 6.33 -3.88 -16.11
CA SER A 89 7.76 -3.69 -15.86
C SER A 89 8.02 -3.44 -14.38
N THR A 90 7.19 -2.64 -13.72
CA THR A 90 7.27 -2.38 -12.28
C THR A 90 6.97 -3.62 -11.45
N ALA A 91 5.98 -4.44 -11.82
CA ALA A 91 5.71 -5.72 -11.15
C ALA A 91 6.90 -6.68 -11.29
N LEU A 92 7.49 -6.80 -12.48
CA LEU A 92 8.67 -7.63 -12.73
C LEU A 92 9.91 -7.11 -11.98
N LEU A 93 10.07 -5.79 -11.87
CA LEU A 93 11.12 -5.17 -11.05
C LEU A 93 10.95 -5.49 -9.56
N LEU A 94 9.71 -5.42 -9.04
CA LEU A 94 9.42 -5.81 -7.66
C LEU A 94 9.74 -7.29 -7.41
N ILE A 95 9.34 -8.18 -8.32
CA ILE A 95 9.64 -9.63 -8.24
C ILE A 95 11.15 -9.85 -8.29
N GLY A 96 11.85 -9.21 -9.24
CA GLY A 96 13.31 -9.33 -9.39
C GLY A 96 14.08 -8.78 -8.19
N ALA A 97 13.65 -7.64 -7.64
CA ALA A 97 14.21 -7.06 -6.42
C ALA A 97 13.99 -8.00 -5.22
N THR A 98 12.78 -8.56 -5.07
CA THR A 98 12.46 -9.55 -4.04
C THR A 98 13.36 -10.78 -4.18
N TRP A 99 13.55 -11.29 -5.40
CA TRP A 99 14.43 -12.44 -5.64
C TRP A 99 15.87 -12.13 -5.24
N LYS A 100 16.39 -10.98 -5.66
CA LYS A 100 17.77 -10.57 -5.35
C LYS A 100 18.01 -10.38 -3.85
N MET A 101 16.99 -9.92 -3.12
CA MET A 101 17.13 -9.49 -1.73
C MET A 101 16.72 -10.54 -0.71
N LEU A 102 15.64 -11.27 -0.98
CA LEU A 102 15.02 -12.21 -0.05
C LEU A 102 15.09 -13.67 -0.54
N GLY A 103 15.35 -13.89 -1.84
CA GLY A 103 15.52 -15.21 -2.42
C GLY A 103 14.30 -15.71 -3.20
N VAL A 104 14.44 -16.90 -3.80
CA VAL A 104 13.47 -17.43 -4.78
C VAL A 104 12.10 -17.72 -4.18
N ARG A 105 12.04 -18.17 -2.92
CA ARG A 105 10.77 -18.54 -2.25
C ARG A 105 9.85 -17.33 -2.10
N TYR A 106 10.41 -16.21 -1.61
CA TYR A 106 9.69 -14.94 -1.49
C TYR A 106 9.27 -14.38 -2.85
N ALA A 107 10.18 -14.38 -3.82
CA ALA A 107 9.87 -13.90 -5.17
C ALA A 107 8.74 -14.70 -5.83
N ALA A 108 8.69 -16.02 -5.60
CA ALA A 108 7.62 -16.87 -6.09
C ALA A 108 6.27 -16.54 -5.44
N ILE A 109 6.23 -16.26 -4.13
CA ILE A 109 5.00 -15.83 -3.44
C ILE A 109 4.52 -14.48 -3.98
N VAL A 110 5.44 -13.51 -4.14
CA VAL A 110 5.12 -12.19 -4.71
C VAL A 110 4.59 -12.35 -6.14
N SER A 111 5.19 -13.20 -6.98
CA SER A 111 4.81 -13.32 -8.38
C SER A 111 3.46 -13.99 -8.60
N ILE A 112 3.05 -14.93 -7.74
CA ILE A 112 1.74 -15.59 -7.83
C ILE A 112 0.64 -14.85 -7.06
N TYR A 113 0.97 -13.75 -6.39
CA TYR A 113 0.02 -13.03 -5.56
C TYR A 113 -1.15 -12.50 -6.42
N PRO A 114 -2.40 -12.99 -6.22
CA PRO A 114 -3.51 -12.70 -7.12
C PRO A 114 -3.79 -11.21 -7.29
N THR A 115 -3.61 -10.43 -6.23
CA THR A 115 -3.85 -8.98 -6.30
C THR A 115 -2.80 -8.26 -7.14
N LEU A 116 -1.53 -8.68 -7.06
CA LEU A 116 -0.48 -8.10 -7.89
C LEU A 116 -0.75 -8.43 -9.36
N ILE A 117 -1.09 -9.69 -9.65
CA ILE A 117 -1.48 -10.13 -11.00
C ILE A 117 -2.68 -9.31 -11.51
N PHE A 118 -3.74 -9.18 -10.70
CA PHE A 118 -4.92 -8.40 -11.05
C PHE A 118 -4.57 -6.93 -11.31
N ALA A 119 -3.77 -6.31 -10.44
CA ALA A 119 -3.37 -4.92 -10.61
C ALA A 119 -2.48 -4.71 -11.84
N THR A 120 -1.61 -5.67 -12.16
CA THR A 120 -0.80 -5.67 -13.38
C THR A 120 -1.69 -5.74 -14.62
N GLY A 121 -2.63 -6.68 -14.67
CA GLY A 121 -3.54 -6.85 -15.81
C GLY A 121 -4.46 -5.66 -16.04
N ARG A 122 -4.98 -5.06 -14.96
CA ARG A 122 -5.85 -3.87 -15.02
C ARG A 122 -5.08 -2.56 -15.20
N ALA A 123 -3.75 -2.63 -15.30
CA ALA A 123 -2.84 -1.49 -15.43
C ALA A 123 -3.06 -0.44 -14.31
N TYR A 124 -3.26 -0.90 -13.08
CA TYR A 124 -3.42 -0.06 -11.90
C TYR A 124 -2.08 0.49 -11.39
N GLN A 125 -2.13 1.46 -10.47
CA GLN A 125 -0.95 2.07 -9.86
C GLN A 125 -0.33 1.20 -8.74
N GLU A 126 -1.06 0.20 -8.25
CA GLU A 126 -0.69 -0.65 -7.11
C GLU A 126 0.71 -1.27 -7.24
N PRO A 127 1.19 -1.77 -8.40
CA PRO A 127 2.56 -2.29 -8.51
C PRO A 127 3.63 -1.21 -8.29
N ILE A 128 3.40 0.02 -8.74
CA ILE A 128 4.28 1.18 -8.49
C ILE A 128 4.30 1.52 -7.00
N ILE A 129 3.12 1.58 -6.39
CA ILE A 129 2.97 1.84 -4.96
C ILE A 129 3.65 0.75 -4.12
N ALA A 130 3.50 -0.52 -4.51
CA ALA A 130 4.14 -1.65 -3.84
C ALA A 130 5.68 -1.57 -3.94
N LEU A 131 6.22 -1.18 -5.10
CA LEU A 131 7.66 -0.96 -5.26
C LEU A 131 8.16 0.18 -4.38
N PHE A 132 7.45 1.32 -4.34
CA PHE A 132 7.80 2.44 -3.46
C PHE A 132 7.75 2.04 -1.98
N ALA A 133 6.71 1.33 -1.56
CA ALA A 133 6.58 0.82 -0.20
C ALA A 133 7.72 -0.16 0.16
N PHE A 134 8.10 -1.04 -0.77
CA PHE A 134 9.21 -1.97 -0.59
C PHE A 134 10.56 -1.24 -0.41
N ILE A 135 10.90 -0.32 -1.33
CA ILE A 135 12.15 0.44 -1.27
C ILE A 135 12.19 1.37 -0.06
N ALA A 136 11.06 1.98 0.31
CA ALA A 136 10.96 2.80 1.50
C ALA A 136 11.20 1.98 2.77
N SER A 137 10.50 0.86 2.94
CA SER A 137 10.69 -0.05 4.08
C SER A 137 12.15 -0.50 4.21
N LEU A 138 12.77 -0.86 3.09
CA LEU A 138 14.18 -1.23 3.04
C LEU A 138 15.10 -0.08 3.47
N SER A 139 14.86 1.13 2.95
CA SER A 139 15.65 2.32 3.28
C SER A 139 15.60 2.59 4.79
N LEU A 140 14.42 2.49 5.40
CA LEU A 140 14.25 2.64 6.85
C LEU A 140 14.99 1.55 7.64
N CYS A 141 15.02 0.31 7.15
CA CYS A 141 15.76 -0.78 7.78
C CYS A 141 17.29 -0.60 7.65
N ILE A 142 17.79 -0.16 6.49
CA ILE A 142 19.22 0.09 6.25
C ILE A 142 19.74 1.22 7.15
N THR A 143 18.93 2.26 7.39
CA THR A 143 19.29 3.37 8.28
C THR A 143 19.61 2.90 9.71
N HIS A 144 19.13 1.74 10.15
CA HIS A 144 19.42 1.20 11.48
C HIS A 144 20.62 0.25 11.55
N ARG A 145 21.02 -0.42 10.45
CA ARG A 145 22.09 -1.45 10.51
C ARG A 145 23.30 -0.90 11.26
N ASP A 146 23.67 -1.58 12.34
CA ASP A 146 24.57 -1.04 13.34
C ASP A 146 26.00 -0.88 12.82
N LYS A 147 26.79 -0.02 13.47
CA LYS A 147 28.18 0.31 13.08
C LYS A 147 29.06 -0.93 12.90
N ASP A 148 28.81 -2.00 13.65
CA ASP A 148 29.63 -3.21 13.65
C ASP A 148 29.33 -4.17 12.48
N ASN A 149 28.19 -3.99 11.79
CA ASN A 149 27.74 -4.84 10.68
C ASN A 149 27.47 -4.06 9.37
N SER A 150 27.65 -2.74 9.37
CA SER A 150 27.45 -1.90 8.19
C SER A 150 28.73 -1.14 7.83
N ASN A 151 29.31 -1.43 6.66
CA ASN A 151 30.36 -0.61 6.03
C ASN A 151 29.84 0.78 5.57
N LEU A 152 28.61 1.15 5.93
CA LEU A 152 27.95 2.38 5.49
C LEU A 152 28.32 3.54 6.42
N ASP A 153 28.93 4.57 5.84
CA ASP A 153 29.23 5.83 6.52
C ASP A 153 27.96 6.39 7.19
N PRO A 154 27.99 6.74 8.49
CA PRO A 154 26.89 7.43 9.17
C PRO A 154 26.31 8.63 8.40
N LYS A 155 27.12 9.33 7.60
CA LYS A 155 26.70 10.45 6.76
C LYS A 155 25.72 10.04 5.65
N VAL A 156 25.74 8.79 5.20
CA VAL A 156 24.87 8.26 4.14
C VAL A 156 23.51 7.78 4.71
N LYS A 157 23.46 7.45 6.02
CA LYS A 157 22.22 6.96 6.67
C LYS A 157 21.10 8.00 6.72
N LEU A 158 21.44 9.28 6.84
CA LEU A 158 20.48 10.38 6.84
C LEU A 158 19.86 10.61 5.44
N PRO A 159 20.64 10.76 4.36
CA PRO A 159 20.12 10.77 2.99
C PRO A 159 19.23 9.58 2.66
N ILE A 160 19.60 8.35 3.05
CA ILE A 160 18.78 7.15 2.83
C ILE A 160 17.43 7.26 3.56
N ALA A 161 17.41 7.77 4.80
CA ALA A 161 16.18 7.93 5.56
C ALA A 161 15.26 8.99 4.92
N ILE A 162 15.82 10.12 4.49
CA ILE A 162 15.09 11.17 3.77
C ILE A 162 14.53 10.62 2.45
N PHE A 163 15.32 9.85 1.70
CA PHE A 163 14.87 9.20 0.48
C PHE A 163 13.69 8.24 0.75
N GLY A 164 13.77 7.42 1.82
CA GLY A 164 12.66 6.57 2.25
C GLY A 164 11.39 7.36 2.60
N GLY A 165 11.53 8.49 3.30
CA GLY A 165 10.41 9.38 3.63
C GLY A 165 9.78 10.02 2.39
N LEU A 166 10.60 10.48 1.43
CA LEU A 166 10.13 11.04 0.16
C LEU A 166 9.42 9.98 -0.70
N LEU A 167 9.93 8.75 -0.74
CA LEU A 167 9.28 7.62 -1.42
C LEU A 167 7.92 7.30 -0.82
N LEU A 168 7.78 7.36 0.51
CA LEU A 168 6.49 7.14 1.17
C LEU A 168 5.45 8.19 0.76
N MET A 169 5.85 9.44 0.60
CA MET A 169 4.96 10.50 0.16
C MET A 169 4.63 10.45 -1.33
N GLN A 170 5.31 9.63 -2.12
CA GLN A 170 4.87 9.37 -3.50
C GLN A 170 3.56 8.59 -3.54
N ILE A 171 3.21 7.82 -2.51
CA ILE A 171 1.97 7.04 -2.46
C ILE A 171 0.72 7.95 -2.47
N PRO A 172 0.54 8.87 -1.50
CA PRO A 172 -0.58 9.81 -1.54
C PRO A 172 -0.50 10.77 -2.73
N LEU A 173 0.70 11.11 -3.23
CA LEU A 173 0.85 11.92 -4.45
C LEU A 173 0.28 11.22 -5.68
N LEU A 174 0.64 9.94 -5.91
CA LEU A 174 0.11 9.14 -7.04
C LEU A 174 -1.41 8.98 -6.97
N LYS A 175 -1.96 8.92 -5.75
CA LYS A 175 -3.41 8.88 -5.53
C LYS A 175 -4.09 10.24 -5.66
N GLY A 176 -3.34 11.33 -5.90
CA GLY A 176 -3.88 12.68 -6.05
C GLY A 176 -4.38 13.28 -4.74
N MET A 177 -3.89 12.79 -3.59
CA MET A 177 -4.32 13.26 -2.27
C MET A 177 -3.52 14.48 -1.80
N ILE A 178 -2.31 14.67 -2.31
CA ILE A 178 -1.41 15.76 -1.94
C ILE A 178 -0.71 16.31 -3.20
N SER A 179 -0.26 17.56 -3.14
CA SER A 179 0.57 18.17 -4.18
C SER A 179 2.03 17.72 -4.12
N GLY A 180 2.80 17.93 -5.19
CA GLY A 180 4.24 17.62 -5.21
C GLY A 180 5.03 18.37 -4.12
N GLU A 181 4.67 19.62 -3.85
CA GLU A 181 5.28 20.41 -2.77
C GLU A 181 4.98 19.82 -1.40
N GLN A 182 3.73 19.42 -1.16
CA GLN A 182 3.32 18.75 0.07
C GLN A 182 4.03 17.40 0.24
N ALA A 183 4.25 16.65 -0.84
CA ALA A 183 4.98 15.39 -0.79
C ALA A 183 6.42 15.57 -0.32
N ILE A 184 7.10 16.63 -0.78
CA ILE A 184 8.45 16.98 -0.31
C ILE A 184 8.41 17.45 1.15
N PHE A 185 7.49 18.38 1.46
CA PHE A 185 7.35 18.99 2.78
C PHE A 185 7.04 17.96 3.88
N LEU A 186 6.25 16.94 3.58
CA LEU A 186 5.91 15.85 4.50
C LEU A 186 6.95 14.73 4.49
N GLY A 187 7.59 14.47 3.35
CA GLY A 187 8.53 13.36 3.19
C GLY A 187 9.85 13.58 3.92
N ILE A 188 10.36 14.82 3.93
CA ILE A 188 11.60 15.15 4.65
C ILE A 188 11.45 14.92 6.17
N PRO A 189 10.44 15.48 6.87
CA PRO A 189 10.19 15.21 8.28
C PRO A 189 10.02 13.71 8.59
N LEU A 190 9.32 12.95 7.74
CA LEU A 190 9.19 11.50 7.93
C LEU A 190 10.54 10.79 7.93
N GLY A 191 11.42 11.15 6.98
CA GLY A 191 12.77 10.62 6.93
C GLY A 191 13.62 11.02 8.14
N LEU A 192 13.49 12.27 8.61
CA LEU A 192 14.16 12.74 9.82
C LEU A 192 13.69 11.97 11.06
N ILE A 193 12.38 11.80 11.23
CA ILE A 193 11.79 11.02 12.33
C ILE A 193 12.36 9.60 12.34
N ALA A 194 12.43 8.96 11.17
CA ALA A 194 13.00 7.62 11.08
C ALA A 194 14.49 7.58 11.42
N HIS A 195 15.27 8.57 10.97
CA HIS A 195 16.69 8.68 11.32
C HIS A 195 16.90 8.88 12.83
N PHE A 196 16.16 9.79 13.46
CA PHE A 196 16.28 10.02 14.90
C PHE A 196 15.81 8.80 15.71
N ARG A 197 14.74 8.14 15.29
CA ARG A 197 14.27 6.89 15.92
C ARG A 197 15.35 5.81 15.87
N SER A 198 16.09 5.68 14.75
CA SER A 198 17.15 4.67 14.66
C SER A 198 18.32 4.97 15.59
N ARG A 199 18.63 6.25 15.82
CA ARG A 199 19.64 6.69 16.81
C ARG A 199 19.22 6.38 18.24
N ILE A 200 17.96 6.68 18.60
CA ILE A 200 17.43 6.41 19.94
C ILE A 200 17.45 4.91 20.25
N ALA A 201 17.18 4.06 19.25
CA ALA A 201 17.20 2.61 19.41
C ALA A 201 18.58 2.00 19.74
N ASN A 202 19.66 2.78 19.59
CA ASN A 202 21.02 2.38 19.97
C ASN A 202 21.39 2.81 21.39
N ILE A 203 20.55 3.61 22.05
CA ILE A 203 20.76 4.05 23.43
C ILE A 203 20.16 2.98 24.35
N GLN A 204 20.99 2.32 25.16
CA GLN A 204 20.52 1.40 26.19
C GLN A 204 19.80 2.19 27.29
N GLY A 205 18.55 1.83 27.58
CA GLY A 205 17.68 2.54 28.51
C GLY A 205 16.30 1.89 28.62
N PRO A 206 15.36 2.48 29.38
CA PRO A 206 14.03 1.88 29.63
C PRO A 206 13.19 1.66 28.36
N HIS A 207 13.49 2.39 27.28
CA HIS A 207 12.79 2.28 25.99
C HIS A 207 13.40 1.24 25.03
N TYR A 208 14.57 0.69 25.37
CA TYR A 208 15.34 -0.19 24.47
C TYR A 208 14.53 -1.42 24.05
N ASP A 209 13.91 -2.10 25.01
CA ASP A 209 13.08 -3.27 24.75
C ASP A 209 11.79 -2.92 24.01
N LEU A 210 11.21 -1.75 24.31
CA LEU A 210 9.96 -1.31 23.69
C LEU A 210 10.13 -1.06 22.19
N ILE A 211 11.17 -0.34 21.78
CA ILE A 211 11.43 0.05 20.38
C ILE A 211 11.84 -1.16 19.53
N ARG A 212 12.35 -2.22 20.15
CA ARG A 212 12.78 -3.47 19.50
C ARG A 212 11.72 -4.58 19.56
N ASN A 213 10.63 -4.40 20.31
CA ASN A 213 9.53 -5.36 20.40
C ASN A 213 8.52 -5.14 19.25
N PRO A 214 8.42 -6.05 18.26
CA PRO A 214 7.59 -5.83 17.09
C PRO A 214 6.11 -5.63 17.41
N LEU A 215 5.56 -6.40 18.35
CA LEU A 215 4.14 -6.33 18.71
C LEU A 215 3.82 -5.03 19.45
N ALA A 216 4.69 -4.59 20.35
CA ALA A 216 4.50 -3.34 21.07
C ALA A 216 4.57 -2.14 20.12
N VAL A 217 5.55 -2.12 19.22
CA VAL A 217 5.67 -1.07 18.20
C VAL A 217 4.45 -1.08 17.27
N ALA A 218 4.02 -2.25 16.76
CA ALA A 218 2.81 -2.35 15.94
C ALA A 218 1.58 -1.77 16.64
N GLY A 219 1.38 -2.09 17.93
CA GLY A 219 0.27 -1.58 18.72
C GLY A 219 0.32 -0.06 18.86
N ILE A 220 1.49 0.51 19.19
CA ILE A 220 1.68 1.95 19.34
C ILE A 220 1.47 2.67 18.02
N THR A 221 2.16 2.26 16.95
CA THR A 221 2.10 2.97 15.66
C THR A 221 0.74 2.79 14.97
N GLY A 222 0.14 1.60 15.08
CA GLY A 222 -1.21 1.33 14.58
C GLY A 222 -2.27 2.15 15.31
N SER A 223 -2.19 2.25 16.64
CA SER A 223 -3.12 3.08 17.42
C SER A 223 -2.93 4.58 17.12
N ALA A 224 -1.67 5.02 17.00
CA ALA A 224 -1.37 6.42 16.68
C ALA A 224 -1.94 6.83 15.32
N ILE A 225 -1.78 6.01 14.27
CA ILE A 225 -2.35 6.31 12.95
C ILE A 225 -3.88 6.22 12.97
N ALA A 226 -4.47 5.27 13.72
CA ALA A 226 -5.92 5.19 13.86
C ALA A 226 -6.50 6.47 14.50
N ILE A 227 -5.92 6.92 15.61
CA ILE A 227 -6.32 8.14 16.30
C ILE A 227 -6.18 9.35 15.38
N LEU A 228 -5.07 9.44 14.63
CA LEU A 228 -4.84 10.54 13.69
C LEU A 228 -5.92 10.58 12.59
N LEU A 229 -6.16 9.46 11.90
CA LEU A 229 -7.10 9.42 10.77
C LEU A 229 -8.55 9.56 11.21
N LEU A 230 -8.94 8.94 12.33
CA LEU A 230 -10.27 9.12 12.90
C LEU A 230 -10.46 10.56 13.41
N GLY A 231 -9.43 11.15 14.03
CA GLY A 231 -9.45 12.55 14.44
C GLY A 231 -9.68 13.50 13.26
N ILE A 232 -8.93 13.31 12.16
CA ILE A 232 -9.15 14.05 10.90
C ILE A 232 -10.60 13.87 10.42
N GLY A 233 -11.10 12.63 10.39
CA GLY A 233 -12.46 12.34 9.94
C GLY A 233 -13.55 12.99 10.80
N ILE A 234 -13.38 13.02 12.12
CA ILE A 234 -14.31 13.66 13.06
C ILE A 234 -14.33 15.19 12.88
N THR A 235 -13.21 15.81 12.53
CA THR A 235 -13.16 17.27 12.28
C THR A 235 -13.80 17.70 10.96
N GLY A 236 -14.24 16.77 10.10
CA GLY A 236 -14.85 17.08 8.80
C GLY A 236 -13.85 17.51 7.71
N ASN A 237 -12.56 17.70 8.04
CA ASN A 237 -11.56 18.27 7.13
C ASN A 237 -10.77 17.21 6.32
N GLY A 238 -11.38 16.06 6.01
CA GLY A 238 -10.67 14.86 5.54
C GLY A 238 -11.05 14.34 4.14
N GLY A 239 -11.80 15.10 3.33
CA GLY A 239 -12.35 14.58 2.09
C GLY A 239 -13.23 13.35 2.36
N THR A 240 -12.92 12.20 1.78
CA THR A 240 -13.62 10.93 2.06
C THR A 240 -13.68 10.57 3.54
N LEU A 241 -12.71 10.99 4.36
CA LEU A 241 -12.73 10.73 5.81
C LEU A 241 -13.79 11.56 6.57
N SER A 242 -14.34 12.64 6.01
CA SER A 242 -15.40 13.45 6.68
C SER A 242 -16.64 12.61 6.99
N ILE A 243 -16.86 11.54 6.20
CA ILE A 243 -17.98 10.60 6.35
C ILE A 243 -18.02 9.95 7.74
N VAL A 244 -16.88 9.90 8.45
CA VAL A 244 -16.80 9.42 9.83
C VAL A 244 -17.73 10.23 10.75
N SER A 245 -17.79 11.55 10.54
CA SER A 245 -18.66 12.45 11.31
C SER A 245 -20.10 12.49 10.75
N GLU A 246 -20.26 12.34 9.44
CA GLU A 246 -21.56 12.47 8.76
C GLU A 246 -22.43 11.21 8.89
N GLN A 247 -21.82 10.02 8.85
CA GLN A 247 -22.50 8.73 8.88
C GLN A 247 -21.83 7.74 9.86
N PRO A 248 -21.70 8.09 11.16
CA PRO A 248 -20.85 7.36 12.12
C PRO A 248 -21.28 5.90 12.31
N SER A 249 -22.58 5.60 12.30
CA SER A 249 -23.10 4.23 12.48
C SER A 249 -22.78 3.34 11.28
N ARG A 250 -22.99 3.84 10.05
CA ARG A 250 -22.63 3.13 8.81
C ARG A 250 -21.11 2.95 8.74
N TYR A 251 -20.35 4.00 9.04
CA TYR A 251 -18.89 3.93 9.08
C TYR A 251 -18.38 2.88 10.07
N ALA A 252 -18.91 2.84 11.30
CA ALA A 252 -18.49 1.86 12.31
C ALA A 252 -18.74 0.42 11.85
N PHE A 253 -19.88 0.15 11.21
CA PHE A 253 -20.14 -1.16 10.60
C PHE A 253 -19.16 -1.46 9.46
N ALA A 254 -18.97 -0.52 8.54
CA ALA A 254 -18.02 -0.66 7.43
C ALA A 254 -16.58 -0.89 7.91
N LEU A 255 -16.16 -0.29 9.03
CA LEU A 255 -14.83 -0.47 9.61
C LEU A 255 -14.60 -1.91 10.06
N LEU A 256 -15.59 -2.54 10.71
CA LEU A 256 -15.49 -3.95 11.11
C LEU A 256 -15.36 -4.86 9.89
N ILE A 257 -16.17 -4.62 8.85
CA ILE A 257 -16.13 -5.41 7.62
C ILE A 257 -14.82 -5.15 6.86
N SER A 258 -14.33 -3.92 6.83
CA SER A 258 -13.10 -3.57 6.14
C SER A 258 -11.88 -4.22 6.78
N ILE A 259 -11.82 -4.34 8.11
CA ILE A 259 -10.74 -5.08 8.77
C ILE A 259 -10.72 -6.55 8.32
N ILE A 260 -11.90 -7.18 8.21
CA ILE A 260 -12.00 -8.57 7.72
C ILE A 260 -11.55 -8.64 6.26
N ASP A 261 -12.02 -7.73 5.41
CA ASP A 261 -11.70 -7.71 3.99
C ASP A 261 -10.19 -7.46 3.73
N VAL A 262 -9.65 -6.39 4.31
CA VAL A 262 -8.26 -5.98 4.13
C VAL A 262 -7.30 -6.98 4.76
N ILE A 263 -7.51 -7.36 6.03
CA ILE A 263 -6.54 -8.16 6.78
C ILE A 263 -6.74 -9.65 6.54
N ALA A 264 -7.97 -10.16 6.66
CA ALA A 264 -8.20 -11.59 6.54
C ALA A 264 -8.26 -12.04 5.07
N ILE A 265 -9.17 -11.45 4.28
CA ILE A 265 -9.41 -11.90 2.90
C ILE A 265 -8.20 -11.57 2.02
N TYR A 266 -7.81 -10.31 1.90
CA TYR A 266 -6.75 -9.91 0.98
C TYR A 266 -5.34 -10.09 1.57
N GLY A 267 -5.14 -9.79 2.85
CA GLY A 267 -3.84 -9.94 3.53
C GLY A 267 -3.49 -11.41 3.79
N ILE A 268 -4.24 -12.09 4.65
CA ILE A 268 -3.89 -13.43 5.13
C ILE A 268 -4.16 -14.52 4.08
N PHE A 269 -5.36 -14.54 3.49
CA PHE A 269 -5.73 -15.53 2.48
C PHE A 269 -5.18 -15.18 1.11
N GLY A 270 -5.36 -13.93 0.67
CA GLY A 270 -4.96 -13.46 -0.64
C GLY A 270 -3.45 -13.57 -0.87
N MET A 271 -2.62 -13.27 0.12
CA MET A 271 -1.16 -13.44 0.03
C MET A 271 -0.67 -14.83 0.45
N VAL A 272 -1.58 -15.78 0.75
CA VAL A 272 -1.23 -17.15 1.17
C VAL A 272 -0.36 -17.18 2.44
N LEU A 273 -0.60 -16.25 3.38
CA LEU A 273 0.16 -16.12 4.62
C LEU A 273 -0.40 -16.97 5.77
N TRP A 274 -1.65 -17.43 5.65
CA TRP A 274 -2.33 -18.22 6.68
C TRP A 274 -1.53 -19.44 7.19
N PRO A 275 -0.74 -20.20 6.40
CA PRO A 275 0.02 -21.34 6.92
C PRO A 275 1.15 -20.91 7.87
N PHE A 276 1.66 -19.69 7.71
CA PHE A 276 2.81 -19.17 8.47
C PHE A 276 2.39 -18.42 9.74
N LEU A 277 1.10 -18.09 9.89
CA LEU A 277 0.60 -17.22 10.94
C LEU A 277 0.92 -17.70 12.37
N PRO A 278 0.76 -18.99 12.74
CA PRO A 278 1.09 -19.46 14.09
C PRO A 278 2.58 -19.27 14.43
N SER A 279 3.46 -19.64 13.49
CA SER A 279 4.91 -19.50 13.64
C SER A 279 5.34 -18.04 13.68
N LEU A 280 4.74 -17.20 12.81
CA LEU A 280 4.98 -15.76 12.78
C LEU A 280 4.65 -15.12 14.13
N ILE A 281 3.45 -15.36 14.68
CA ILE A 281 3.03 -14.79 15.97
C ILE A 281 3.97 -15.25 17.10
N LYS A 282 4.36 -16.53 17.12
CA LYS A 282 5.31 -17.06 18.11
C LYS A 282 6.65 -16.34 18.03
N ASN A 283 7.19 -16.17 16.83
CA ASN A 283 8.47 -15.49 16.62
C ASN A 283 8.39 -14.00 17.00
N LEU A 284 7.35 -13.29 16.58
CA LEU A 284 7.16 -11.87 16.90
C LEU A 284 7.08 -11.59 18.41
N LYS A 285 6.56 -12.53 19.22
CA LYS A 285 6.52 -12.39 20.68
C LYS A 285 7.92 -12.38 21.32
N ILE A 286 8.83 -13.16 20.77
CA ILE A 286 10.16 -13.42 21.35
C ILE A 286 11.23 -12.50 20.74
N THR A 287 11.09 -12.14 19.47
CA THR A 287 12.04 -11.29 18.74
C THR A 287 12.19 -9.92 19.40
N ARG A 288 13.45 -9.50 19.60
CA ARG A 288 13.84 -8.14 20.00
C ARG A 288 14.83 -7.58 19.00
N ASP A 289 14.31 -7.20 17.84
CA ASP A 289 15.09 -6.69 16.72
C ASP A 289 14.44 -5.43 16.16
N TYR A 290 15.23 -4.37 16.00
CA TYR A 290 14.72 -3.09 15.54
C TYR A 290 14.29 -3.11 14.08
N SER A 291 15.01 -3.81 13.20
CA SER A 291 14.68 -3.89 11.77
C SER A 291 13.36 -4.63 11.57
N ILE A 292 13.17 -5.74 12.29
CA ILE A 292 11.89 -6.46 12.32
C ILE A 292 10.80 -5.59 12.95
N ALA A 293 11.05 -4.93 14.07
CA ALA A 293 10.08 -4.03 14.69
C ALA A 293 9.70 -2.83 13.82
N THR A 294 10.64 -2.32 13.01
CA THR A 294 10.40 -1.23 12.05
C THR A 294 9.57 -1.69 10.87
N THR A 295 9.86 -2.87 10.32
CA THR A 295 9.07 -3.50 9.26
C THR A 295 7.64 -3.77 9.74
N VAL A 296 7.48 -4.31 10.95
CA VAL A 296 6.18 -4.57 11.57
C VAL A 296 5.43 -3.27 11.88
N ALA A 297 6.14 -2.19 12.27
CA ALA A 297 5.54 -0.86 12.41
C ALA A 297 4.96 -0.35 11.08
N PHE A 298 5.74 -0.49 10.00
CA PHE A 298 5.34 -0.10 8.65
C PHE A 298 4.08 -0.85 8.23
N ILE A 299 4.08 -2.17 8.35
CA ILE A 299 2.93 -3.02 8.03
C ILE A 299 1.71 -2.60 8.85
N SER A 300 1.87 -2.38 10.16
CA SER A 300 0.79 -1.96 11.05
C SER A 300 0.19 -0.61 10.64
N ILE A 301 1.03 0.41 10.37
CA ILE A 301 0.59 1.76 9.98
C ILE A 301 -0.29 1.68 8.73
N PHE A 302 0.20 1.03 7.68
CA PHE A 302 -0.53 0.96 6.42
C PHE A 302 -1.76 0.04 6.51
N SER A 303 -1.67 -1.09 7.21
CA SER A 303 -2.81 -2.00 7.40
C SER A 303 -3.99 -1.29 8.06
N VAL A 304 -3.71 -0.50 9.11
CA VAL A 304 -4.71 0.32 9.80
C VAL A 304 -5.21 1.44 8.89
N ALA A 305 -4.32 2.18 8.24
CA ALA A 305 -4.70 3.28 7.35
C ALA A 305 -5.58 2.83 6.18
N ILE A 306 -5.25 1.69 5.56
CA ILE A 306 -6.03 1.09 4.47
C ILE A 306 -7.40 0.65 4.97
N SER A 307 -7.48 -0.01 6.13
CA SER A 307 -8.78 -0.43 6.71
C SER A 307 -9.69 0.75 7.01
N ILE A 308 -9.14 1.82 7.58
CA ILE A 308 -9.88 3.07 7.85
C ILE A 308 -10.34 3.71 6.54
N TYR A 309 -9.46 3.77 5.54
CA TYR A 309 -9.76 4.37 4.24
C TYR A 309 -10.82 3.59 3.46
N VAL A 310 -10.72 2.26 3.40
CA VAL A 310 -11.69 1.40 2.70
C VAL A 310 -13.08 1.53 3.34
N ALA A 311 -13.15 1.54 4.67
CA ALA A 311 -14.40 1.76 5.39
C ALA A 311 -15.02 3.15 5.09
N ALA A 312 -14.17 4.19 5.05
CA ALA A 312 -14.61 5.53 4.71
C ALA A 312 -15.10 5.58 3.26
N LEU A 313 -14.36 4.98 2.33
CA LEU A 313 -14.71 4.92 0.91
C LEU A 313 -16.06 4.23 0.69
N TRP A 314 -16.29 3.05 1.27
CA TRP A 314 -17.58 2.36 1.16
C TRP A 314 -18.73 3.19 1.71
N THR A 315 -18.55 3.80 2.88
CA THR A 315 -19.60 4.63 3.50
C THR A 315 -19.89 5.87 2.67
N PHE A 316 -18.84 6.50 2.18
CA PHE A 316 -18.91 7.70 1.35
C PHE A 316 -19.62 7.40 0.04
N GLU A 317 -19.18 6.39 -0.71
CA GLU A 317 -19.81 6.01 -1.98
C GLU A 317 -21.26 5.54 -1.79
N ALA A 318 -21.59 4.82 -0.71
CA ALA A 318 -22.99 4.49 -0.41
C ALA A 318 -23.85 5.73 -0.19
N SER A 319 -23.31 6.74 0.49
CA SER A 319 -24.03 7.99 0.73
C SER A 319 -24.25 8.76 -0.58
N ILE A 320 -23.23 8.83 -1.43
CA ILE A 320 -23.28 9.54 -2.71
C ILE A 320 -24.22 8.86 -3.70
N TRP A 321 -24.14 7.53 -3.82
CA TRP A 321 -24.97 6.77 -4.76
C TRP A 321 -26.37 6.50 -4.23
N ASN A 322 -26.68 6.94 -3.01
CA ASN A 322 -27.89 6.56 -2.28
C ASN A 322 -28.12 5.03 -2.34
N SER A 323 -27.03 4.27 -2.20
CA SER A 323 -27.03 2.82 -2.40
C SER A 323 -27.63 2.12 -1.17
N PRO A 324 -28.43 1.05 -1.36
CA PRO A 324 -28.93 0.26 -0.25
C PRO A 324 -27.77 -0.30 0.60
N TRP A 325 -27.81 -0.06 1.90
CA TRP A 325 -26.82 -0.62 2.83
C TRP A 325 -27.14 -2.10 3.12
N PRO A 326 -26.16 -3.03 3.13
CA PRO A 326 -24.71 -2.85 3.00
C PRO A 326 -24.14 -3.13 1.58
N ASN A 327 -24.95 -3.07 0.51
CA ASN A 327 -24.60 -3.60 -0.82
C ASN A 327 -23.33 -2.98 -1.43
N VAL A 328 -23.02 -1.71 -1.12
CA VAL A 328 -21.81 -1.03 -1.60
C VAL A 328 -20.52 -1.81 -1.27
N MET A 329 -20.49 -2.49 -0.11
CA MET A 329 -19.33 -3.27 0.33
C MET A 329 -19.11 -4.51 -0.52
N TRP A 330 -20.18 -5.05 -1.10
CA TRP A 330 -20.07 -6.17 -2.03
C TRP A 330 -19.61 -5.68 -3.40
N THR A 331 -20.23 -4.60 -3.92
CA THR A 331 -19.88 -4.04 -5.23
C THR A 331 -18.45 -3.50 -5.27
N MET A 332 -17.98 -2.96 -4.14
CA MET A 332 -16.63 -2.43 -3.98
C MET A 332 -15.77 -3.30 -3.06
N GLY A 333 -16.10 -4.59 -2.93
CA GLY A 333 -15.40 -5.53 -2.05
C GLY A 333 -13.95 -5.78 -2.47
N ASN A 334 -13.60 -5.42 -3.71
CA ASN A 334 -12.21 -5.49 -4.17
C ASN A 334 -11.32 -4.38 -3.61
N ASN A 335 -11.81 -3.47 -2.76
CA ASN A 335 -11.02 -2.40 -2.17
C ASN A 335 -10.00 -2.91 -1.14
N GLY A 336 -10.24 -4.07 -0.50
CA GLY A 336 -9.26 -4.72 0.36
C GLY A 336 -7.93 -5.02 -0.34
N ARG A 337 -7.95 -5.10 -1.67
CA ARG A 337 -6.78 -5.28 -2.53
C ARG A 337 -5.65 -4.27 -2.27
N TYR A 338 -5.96 -3.08 -1.75
CA TYR A 338 -4.93 -2.07 -1.49
C TYR A 338 -3.85 -2.55 -0.51
N ILE A 339 -4.14 -3.55 0.34
CA ILE A 339 -3.12 -4.20 1.18
C ILE A 339 -1.97 -4.81 0.38
N SER A 340 -2.16 -5.06 -0.93
CA SER A 340 -1.12 -5.49 -1.85
C SER A 340 0.11 -4.61 -1.89
N MET A 341 0.00 -3.33 -1.55
CA MET A 341 1.17 -2.46 -1.45
C MET A 341 2.17 -2.93 -0.40
N LEU A 342 1.74 -3.75 0.56
CA LEU A 342 2.58 -4.28 1.63
C LEU A 342 3.22 -5.62 1.29
N ILE A 343 3.03 -6.16 0.08
CA ILE A 343 3.57 -7.47 -0.29
C ILE A 343 5.10 -7.55 -0.22
N GLY A 344 5.80 -6.43 -0.44
CA GLY A 344 7.26 -6.37 -0.30
C GLY A 344 7.72 -6.35 1.17
N PRO A 345 7.17 -5.47 2.02
CA PRO A 345 7.49 -5.43 3.45
C PRO A 345 7.05 -6.64 4.29
N ILE A 346 5.96 -7.32 3.93
CA ILE A 346 5.38 -8.48 4.66
C ILE A 346 6.24 -9.73 4.58
#